data_AF-A0A2T6FI02-F1
#
_entry.id   AF-A0A2T6FI02-F1
#
_cell.length_a   1.000
_cell.length_b   1.000
_cell.length_c   1.000
_cell.angle_alpha   90.00
_cell.angle_beta   90.00
_cell.angle_gamma   90.00
#
_symmetry.space_group_name_H-M   'P 1'
#
loop_
_entity.id
_entity.type
_entity.pdbx_description
1 polymer ?
#
loop_
_entity_poly.entity_id
_entity_poly.type
_entity_poly.pdbx_seq_one_letter_code
_entity_poly.pdbx_strand_id
1 'polypeptide(L)'
;MMYVLRKKIGFIAAMIFLSSQFLLNNNTIAADDFYTGADLSYVNEMEDCGAVYRNKGEKVDPFALFADKGTKLVRVRLWHNAEWTNYSDLDDVTKTLQRAKAHNMKTLLDFHYSDTWTDPEKQFIPKAWAHINDTNELAKALYDYTTETLSALDKKNLLPDMVQVGNETNIEILQPEKNIVHGIPNWQRNAALLNSGIKAVRDYSKTANKKIEIVLHIAQPENALWWFKQATENGVKDFDIIGLSYYPQWSTYKLPQLPDAIKELKTTYARKVMIVETAYPWTLKNFDKAGNVLEEKALQPEFPATAKGQLMYLLTLTQLVKKAGGLGVIYWEPAWVSTRCKTLWARGSHWENASFFDATRHNNALPAFLFFNATYTNNQDKKSNNQINHTNE
;
A
#
# COMPACT_ATOMS: atom_id res chain seq x y z
N MET A 1 90.24 -53.13 0.89
CA MET A 1 90.39 -53.39 2.33
C MET A 1 89.14 -52.92 3.03
N MET A 2 88.36 -53.87 3.57
CA MET A 2 87.29 -53.76 4.58
C MET A 2 86.17 -52.70 4.38
N TYR A 3 84.95 -53.16 4.07
CA TYR A 3 83.85 -53.41 5.04
C TYR A 3 83.25 -52.10 5.62
N VAL A 4 81.95 -51.83 5.72
CA VAL A 4 80.68 -52.50 5.36
C VAL A 4 79.55 -51.65 6.00
N LEU A 5 78.28 -51.98 5.70
CA LEU A 5 77.08 -51.81 6.56
C LEU A 5 76.17 -50.56 6.41
N ARG A 6 75.08 -50.80 5.62
CA ARG A 6 73.64 -50.54 5.88
C ARG A 6 73.15 -49.08 6.07
N LYS A 7 71.91 -48.68 5.78
CA LYS A 7 70.76 -49.05 4.91
C LYS A 7 69.65 -48.06 5.37
N LYS A 8 68.63 -47.80 4.52
CA LYS A 8 67.31 -47.15 4.81
C LYS A 8 67.32 -45.62 4.65
N ILE A 9 66.77 -45.05 3.57
CA ILE A 9 65.35 -44.94 3.17
C ILE A 9 64.51 -44.33 4.30
N GLY A 10 64.40 -43.00 4.28
CA GLY A 10 63.40 -42.22 5.01
C GLY A 10 62.32 -41.76 4.03
N PHE A 11 61.07 -42.15 4.30
CA PHE A 11 59.86 -41.70 3.64
C PHE A 11 59.66 -40.19 3.88
N ILE A 12 59.37 -39.44 2.82
CA ILE A 12 58.83 -38.07 2.90
C ILE A 12 57.32 -38.20 3.17
N ALA A 13 56.88 -37.83 4.37
CA ALA A 13 55.47 -37.65 4.67
C ALA A 13 55.06 -36.21 4.31
N ALA A 14 54.22 -36.08 3.28
CA ALA A 14 53.57 -34.81 2.95
C ALA A 14 52.42 -34.56 3.93
N MET A 15 52.53 -33.54 4.78
CA MET A 15 51.40 -33.02 5.56
C MET A 15 50.49 -32.22 4.62
N ILE A 16 49.32 -32.77 4.33
CA ILE A 16 48.20 -32.06 3.73
C ILE A 16 47.51 -31.29 4.86
N PHE A 17 47.69 -29.97 4.90
CA PHE A 17 46.84 -29.09 5.69
C PHE A 17 45.46 -29.00 5.01
N LEU A 18 44.48 -29.75 5.50
CA LEU A 18 43.07 -29.45 5.24
C LEU A 18 42.71 -28.21 6.05
N SER A 19 42.70 -27.04 5.42
CA SER A 19 42.04 -25.86 5.96
C SER A 19 40.53 -26.10 5.91
N SER A 20 39.91 -26.37 7.06
CA SER A 20 38.47 -26.30 7.24
C SER A 20 38.02 -24.85 7.09
N GLN A 21 37.57 -24.48 5.89
CA GLN A 21 36.80 -23.25 5.70
C GLN A 21 35.46 -23.41 6.41
N PHE A 22 35.35 -22.81 7.59
CA PHE A 22 34.08 -22.53 8.22
C PHE A 22 33.30 -21.64 7.25
N LEU A 23 32.28 -22.21 6.60
CA LEU A 23 31.24 -21.45 5.91
C LEU A 23 30.51 -20.64 6.99
N LEU A 24 30.88 -19.37 7.14
CA LEU A 24 30.02 -18.39 7.78
C LEU A 24 28.76 -18.29 6.93
N ASN A 25 27.72 -19.02 7.34
CA ASN A 25 26.36 -18.71 6.94
C ASN A 25 26.08 -17.29 7.45
N ASN A 26 26.33 -16.30 6.59
CA ASN A 26 25.71 -15.00 6.72
C ASN A 26 24.21 -15.20 6.52
N ASN A 27 23.52 -15.60 7.59
CA ASN A 27 22.12 -15.25 7.76
C ASN A 27 22.11 -13.72 7.91
N THR A 28 22.25 -13.01 6.79
CA THR A 28 21.63 -11.69 6.67
C THR A 28 20.17 -11.94 6.93
N ILE A 29 19.72 -11.67 8.16
CA ILE A 29 18.32 -11.44 8.46
C ILE A 29 17.92 -10.40 7.42
N ALA A 30 17.20 -10.82 6.39
CA ALA A 30 16.68 -9.89 5.40
C ALA A 30 15.95 -8.82 6.21
N ALA A 31 16.37 -7.56 6.07
CA ALA A 31 15.63 -6.45 6.63
C ALA A 31 14.19 -6.65 6.16
N ASP A 32 13.28 -6.86 7.10
CA ASP A 32 11.87 -7.07 6.80
C ASP A 32 11.39 -5.77 6.14
N ASP A 33 11.24 -5.77 4.81
CA ASP A 33 10.89 -4.60 3.99
C ASP A 33 9.45 -4.19 4.26
N PHE A 34 9.24 -3.61 5.44
CA PHE A 34 7.98 -3.05 5.86
C PHE A 34 7.76 -1.71 5.15
N TYR A 35 6.63 -1.58 4.45
CA TYR A 35 6.29 -0.38 3.69
C TYR A 35 5.59 0.66 4.57
N THR A 36 6.18 1.85 4.65
CA THR A 36 5.52 3.08 5.10
C THR A 36 5.26 3.93 3.85
N GLY A 37 4.00 4.02 3.45
CA GLY A 37 3.60 4.59 2.17
C GLY A 37 2.61 5.75 2.27
N ALA A 38 2.39 6.42 1.15
CA ALA A 38 1.40 7.47 1.01
C ALA A 38 0.64 7.32 -0.31
N ASP A 39 -0.67 7.55 -0.30
CA ASP A 39 -1.43 7.83 -1.51
C ASP A 39 -1.24 9.30 -1.88
N LEU A 40 -0.65 9.58 -3.04
CA LEU A 40 -0.32 10.94 -3.48
C LEU A 40 -1.15 11.37 -4.70
N SER A 41 -2.32 10.77 -4.90
CA SER A 41 -3.13 10.98 -6.10
C SER A 41 -3.65 12.42 -6.24
N TYR A 42 -3.91 13.16 -5.15
CA TYR A 42 -4.30 14.57 -5.26
C TYR A 42 -3.14 15.55 -5.49
N VAL A 43 -1.87 15.14 -5.38
CA VAL A 43 -0.75 16.11 -5.35
C VAL A 43 -0.69 16.95 -6.62
N ASN A 44 -0.81 16.34 -7.80
CA ASN A 44 -0.76 17.06 -9.07
C ASN A 44 -1.93 18.06 -9.17
N GLU A 45 -3.15 17.64 -8.81
CA GLU A 45 -4.32 18.53 -8.76
C GLU A 45 -4.12 19.70 -7.80
N MET A 46 -3.60 19.43 -6.60
CA MET A 46 -3.40 20.48 -5.61
C MET A 46 -2.35 21.50 -6.07
N GLU A 47 -1.25 21.07 -6.68
CA GLU A 47 -0.23 21.96 -7.22
C GLU A 47 -0.75 22.83 -8.37
N ASP A 48 -1.49 22.24 -9.31
CA ASP A 48 -2.12 22.98 -10.41
C ASP A 48 -3.19 23.96 -9.89
N CYS A 49 -3.77 23.66 -8.72
CA CYS A 49 -4.67 24.52 -7.95
C CYS A 49 -3.96 25.56 -7.06
N GLY A 50 -2.64 25.67 -7.17
CA GLY A 50 -1.83 26.69 -6.50
C GLY A 50 -1.43 26.34 -5.07
N ALA A 51 -1.59 25.08 -4.65
CA ALA A 51 -1.05 24.63 -3.37
C ALA A 51 0.47 24.81 -3.34
N VAL A 52 0.97 25.35 -2.23
CA VAL A 52 2.41 25.46 -1.95
C VAL A 52 2.68 24.70 -0.67
N TYR A 53 3.57 23.71 -0.74
CA TYR A 53 3.97 22.90 0.41
C TYR A 53 5.28 23.42 0.98
N ARG A 54 5.40 23.37 2.32
CA ARG A 54 6.58 23.87 3.01
C ARG A 54 7.14 22.88 4.01
N ASN A 55 8.47 22.90 4.18
CA ASN A 55 9.15 22.22 5.27
C ASN A 55 10.08 23.22 5.96
N LYS A 56 9.91 23.42 7.28
CA LYS A 56 10.62 24.46 8.05
C LYS A 56 10.52 25.86 7.43
N GLY A 57 9.38 26.18 6.82
CA GLY A 57 9.10 27.46 6.18
C GLY A 57 9.54 27.56 4.71
N GLU A 58 10.38 26.65 4.22
CA GLU A 58 10.87 26.66 2.84
C GLU A 58 9.93 25.92 1.89
N LYS A 59 9.73 26.44 0.67
CA LYS A 59 8.93 25.75 -0.36
C LYS A 59 9.64 24.47 -0.77
N VAL A 60 8.89 23.37 -0.87
CA VAL A 60 9.41 22.06 -1.28
C VAL A 60 8.49 21.39 -2.29
N ASP A 61 9.07 20.55 -3.13
CA ASP A 61 8.32 19.58 -3.94
C ASP A 61 7.77 18.47 -3.01
N PRO A 62 6.49 18.11 -3.09
CA PRO A 62 5.91 17.08 -2.23
C PRO A 62 6.59 15.72 -2.37
N PHE A 63 6.81 15.21 -3.58
CA PHE A 63 7.40 13.89 -3.78
C PHE A 63 8.83 13.84 -3.24
N ALA A 64 9.61 14.90 -3.44
CA ALA A 64 10.93 15.03 -2.84
C ALA A 64 10.88 15.06 -1.31
N LEU A 65 9.91 15.77 -0.71
CA LEU A 65 9.72 15.79 0.74
C LEU A 65 9.32 14.41 1.29
N PHE A 66 8.34 13.73 0.69
CA PHE A 66 7.92 12.39 1.11
C PHE A 66 9.11 11.41 1.04
N ALA A 67 9.89 11.45 -0.03
CA ALA A 67 11.11 10.64 -0.16
C ALA A 67 12.17 10.98 0.91
N ASP A 68 12.47 12.27 1.14
CA ASP A 68 13.39 12.73 2.20
C ASP A 68 12.94 12.28 3.60
N LYS A 69 11.63 12.20 3.82
CA LYS A 69 11.05 11.72 5.07
C LYS A 69 11.02 10.19 5.19
N GLY A 70 11.37 9.46 4.14
CA GLY A 70 11.51 8.00 4.15
C GLY A 70 10.30 7.23 3.63
N THR A 71 9.39 7.89 2.90
CA THR A 71 8.29 7.18 2.22
C THR A 71 8.86 6.14 1.26
N LYS A 72 8.41 4.89 1.40
CA LYS A 72 8.92 3.77 0.60
C LYS A 72 8.03 3.40 -0.57
N LEU A 73 6.73 3.67 -0.47
CA LEU A 73 5.70 3.26 -1.43
C LEU A 73 4.73 4.42 -1.69
N VAL A 74 4.54 4.76 -2.96
CA VAL A 74 3.49 5.68 -3.39
C VAL A 74 2.35 4.89 -4.00
N ARG A 75 1.14 5.06 -3.46
CA ARG A 75 -0.10 4.61 -4.09
C ARG A 75 -0.65 5.72 -4.99
N VAL A 76 -1.22 5.33 -6.12
CA VAL A 76 -1.94 6.25 -7.01
C VAL A 76 -3.18 5.58 -7.60
N ARG A 77 -4.32 6.25 -7.54
CA ARG A 77 -5.57 5.79 -8.13
C ARG A 77 -5.65 6.07 -9.62
N LEU A 78 -6.34 5.19 -10.34
CA LEU A 78 -6.66 5.31 -11.75
C LEU A 78 -8.16 5.07 -11.98
N TRP A 79 -8.82 6.08 -12.52
CA TRP A 79 -10.14 5.98 -13.13
C TRP A 79 -10.04 5.59 -14.60
N HIS A 80 -11.08 4.94 -15.12
CA HIS A 80 -11.09 4.40 -16.49
C HIS A 80 -11.12 5.52 -17.54
N ASN A 81 -12.18 6.34 -17.56
CA ASN A 81 -12.31 7.49 -18.45
C ASN A 81 -13.10 8.62 -17.77
N ALA A 82 -12.46 9.31 -16.82
CA ALA A 82 -13.07 10.38 -16.04
C ALA A 82 -13.14 11.72 -16.81
N GLU A 83 -14.02 11.84 -17.80
CA GLU A 83 -14.17 13.03 -18.69
C GLU A 83 -14.45 14.36 -17.96
N TRP A 84 -14.81 14.30 -16.67
CA TRP A 84 -15.15 15.45 -15.84
C TRP A 84 -13.93 16.09 -15.15
N THR A 85 -12.74 15.49 -15.27
CA THR A 85 -11.48 15.96 -14.68
C THR A 85 -10.28 15.64 -15.57
N ASN A 86 -9.13 16.25 -15.30
CA ASN A 86 -7.84 15.92 -15.92
C ASN A 86 -6.93 15.12 -14.97
N TYR A 87 -7.48 14.56 -13.89
CA TYR A 87 -6.72 13.89 -12.84
C TYR A 87 -7.22 12.46 -12.63
N SER A 88 -6.35 11.63 -12.08
CA SER A 88 -6.58 10.18 -11.92
C SER A 88 -6.85 9.46 -13.25
N ASP A 89 -6.45 10.04 -14.39
CA ASP A 89 -6.36 9.36 -15.68
C ASP A 89 -4.95 8.78 -15.88
N LEU A 90 -4.69 8.18 -17.05
CA LEU A 90 -3.40 7.57 -17.34
C LEU A 90 -2.24 8.59 -17.42
N ASP A 91 -2.50 9.84 -17.81
CA ASP A 91 -1.45 10.86 -17.92
C ASP A 91 -1.08 11.41 -16.54
N ASP A 92 -2.06 11.63 -15.67
CA ASP A 92 -1.84 12.01 -14.28
C ASP A 92 -1.15 10.90 -13.49
N VAL A 93 -1.57 9.64 -13.67
CA VAL A 93 -0.89 8.46 -13.12
C VAL A 93 0.55 8.37 -13.65
N THR A 94 0.78 8.57 -14.95
CA THR A 94 2.12 8.61 -15.53
C THR A 94 3.00 9.63 -14.81
N LYS A 95 2.49 10.87 -14.62
CA LYS A 95 3.20 11.96 -13.92
C LYS A 95 3.54 11.57 -12.48
N THR A 96 2.58 11.02 -11.74
CA THR A 96 2.76 10.57 -10.35
C THR A 96 3.79 9.44 -10.24
N LEU A 97 3.69 8.40 -11.08
CA LEU A 97 4.63 7.28 -11.08
C LEU A 97 6.05 7.73 -11.47
N GLN A 98 6.18 8.66 -12.42
CA GLN A 98 7.47 9.24 -12.80
C GLN A 98 8.11 9.99 -11.63
N ARG A 99 7.36 10.86 -10.94
CA ARG A 99 7.86 11.59 -9.77
C ARG A 99 8.25 10.65 -8.63
N ALA A 100 7.44 9.63 -8.36
CA ALA A 100 7.75 8.64 -7.32
C ALA A 100 9.04 7.84 -7.63
N LYS A 101 9.15 7.31 -8.85
CA LYS A 101 10.32 6.53 -9.27
C LYS A 101 11.59 7.36 -9.39
N ALA A 102 11.50 8.65 -9.75
CA ALA A 102 12.64 9.57 -9.74
C ALA A 102 13.27 9.74 -8.35
N HIS A 103 12.49 9.48 -7.29
CA HIS A 103 12.94 9.48 -5.90
C HIS A 103 13.10 8.06 -5.30
N ASN A 104 13.20 7.02 -6.14
CA ASN A 104 13.38 5.62 -5.75
C ASN A 104 12.27 5.06 -4.85
N MET A 105 11.09 5.66 -4.85
CA MET A 105 9.93 5.09 -4.16
C MET A 105 9.31 3.99 -5.01
N LYS A 106 8.90 2.90 -4.34
CA LYS A 106 8.07 1.85 -4.94
C LYS A 106 6.70 2.41 -5.29
N THR A 107 5.99 1.72 -6.18
CA THR A 107 4.72 2.22 -6.72
C THR A 107 3.62 1.16 -6.67
N LEU A 108 2.43 1.57 -6.19
CA LEU A 108 1.19 0.80 -6.18
C LEU A 108 0.17 1.51 -7.07
N LEU A 109 -0.17 0.92 -8.21
CA LEU A 109 -1.24 1.42 -9.08
C LEU A 109 -2.58 0.82 -8.65
N ASP A 110 -3.55 1.68 -8.35
CA ASP A 110 -4.89 1.28 -7.94
C ASP A 110 -5.91 1.50 -9.05
N PHE A 111 -6.34 0.40 -9.67
CA PHE A 111 -7.44 0.42 -10.62
C PHE A 111 -8.77 0.46 -9.89
N HIS A 112 -9.47 1.57 -9.99
CA HIS A 112 -10.86 1.64 -9.52
C HIS A 112 -11.83 0.88 -10.44
N TYR A 113 -11.46 0.69 -11.71
CA TYR A 113 -12.36 0.18 -12.76
C TYR A 113 -13.69 0.94 -12.83
N SER A 114 -13.64 2.26 -12.67
CA SER A 114 -14.78 3.16 -12.77
C SER A 114 -14.32 4.52 -13.33
N ASP A 115 -15.23 5.32 -13.88
CA ASP A 115 -14.96 6.69 -14.33
C ASP A 115 -14.98 7.71 -13.17
N THR A 116 -15.19 7.22 -11.94
CA THR A 116 -15.25 8.03 -10.72
C THR A 116 -14.86 7.19 -9.51
N TRP A 117 -14.97 7.77 -8.32
CA TRP A 117 -14.62 7.13 -7.07
C TRP A 117 -15.47 5.87 -6.79
N THR A 118 -14.81 4.84 -6.26
CA THR A 118 -15.41 3.56 -5.87
C THR A 118 -15.13 3.28 -4.40
N ASP A 119 -16.11 2.72 -3.71
CA ASP A 119 -16.13 2.47 -2.27
C ASP A 119 -17.08 1.29 -1.95
N PRO A 120 -17.32 0.98 -0.66
CA PRO A 120 -18.25 -0.08 -0.28
C PRO A 120 -19.70 0.13 -0.72
N GLU A 121 -20.09 1.35 -1.10
CA GLU A 121 -21.45 1.70 -1.49
C GLU A 121 -21.61 1.87 -3.02
N LYS A 122 -20.50 2.07 -3.74
CA LYS A 122 -20.48 2.44 -5.16
C LYS A 122 -19.35 1.73 -5.90
N GLN A 123 -19.73 0.95 -6.90
CA GLN A 123 -18.80 0.25 -7.78
C GLN A 123 -19.23 0.43 -9.24
N PHE A 124 -19.39 1.68 -9.68
CA PHE A 124 -20.01 1.97 -10.98
C PHE A 124 -19.20 1.46 -12.17
N ILE A 125 -19.87 0.76 -13.08
CA ILE A 125 -19.29 0.39 -14.38
C ILE A 125 -18.93 1.64 -15.19
N PRO A 126 -17.76 1.68 -15.85
CA PRO A 126 -17.42 2.76 -16.78
C PRO A 126 -18.45 2.90 -17.90
N LYS A 127 -18.69 4.13 -18.34
CA LYS A 127 -19.61 4.42 -19.45
C LYS A 127 -19.27 3.64 -20.72
N ALA A 128 -17.99 3.43 -20.99
CA ALA A 128 -17.50 2.65 -22.13
C ALA A 128 -17.97 1.19 -22.09
N TRP A 129 -18.21 0.61 -20.91
CA TRP A 129 -18.58 -0.80 -20.74
C TRP A 129 -20.05 -0.98 -20.35
N ALA A 130 -20.79 0.10 -20.11
CA ALA A 130 -22.19 0.06 -19.64
C ALA A 130 -23.17 -0.69 -20.57
N HIS A 131 -22.79 -0.91 -21.82
CA HIS A 131 -23.57 -1.68 -22.79
C HIS A 131 -23.31 -3.20 -22.76
N ILE A 132 -22.26 -3.64 -22.05
CA ILE A 132 -21.83 -5.03 -21.98
C ILE A 132 -22.60 -5.73 -20.84
N ASN A 133 -23.52 -6.63 -21.19
CA ASN A 133 -24.32 -7.38 -20.23
C ASN A 133 -23.79 -8.80 -19.97
N ASP A 134 -23.02 -9.35 -20.91
CA ASP A 134 -22.39 -10.65 -20.73
C ASP A 134 -21.16 -10.52 -19.82
N THR A 135 -21.08 -11.40 -18.82
CA THR A 135 -20.00 -11.36 -17.83
C THR A 135 -18.63 -11.70 -18.44
N ASN A 136 -18.56 -12.58 -19.43
CA ASN A 136 -17.29 -12.97 -20.04
C ASN A 136 -16.78 -11.88 -20.97
N GLU A 137 -17.67 -11.21 -21.72
CA GLU A 137 -17.33 -10.03 -22.50
C GLU A 137 -16.83 -8.89 -21.60
N LEU A 138 -17.49 -8.65 -20.46
CA LEU A 138 -17.06 -7.63 -19.51
C LEU A 138 -15.73 -8.00 -18.84
N ALA A 139 -15.53 -9.27 -18.51
CA ALA A 139 -14.26 -9.78 -18.01
C ALA A 139 -13.13 -9.55 -19.04
N LYS A 140 -13.41 -9.78 -20.33
CA LYS A 140 -12.44 -9.51 -21.41
C LYS A 140 -12.10 -8.03 -21.51
N ALA A 141 -13.10 -7.15 -21.49
CA ALA A 141 -12.88 -5.70 -21.54
C ALA A 141 -12.01 -5.21 -20.37
N LEU A 142 -12.26 -5.71 -19.15
CA LEU A 142 -11.43 -5.45 -17.98
C LEU A 142 -9.99 -5.95 -18.20
N TYR A 143 -9.82 -7.19 -18.66
CA TYR A 143 -8.49 -7.76 -18.93
C TYR A 143 -7.68 -6.93 -19.94
N ASP A 144 -8.32 -6.56 -21.05
CA ASP A 144 -7.69 -5.80 -22.12
C ASP A 144 -7.25 -4.43 -21.58
N TYR A 145 -8.13 -3.72 -20.88
CA TYR A 145 -7.83 -2.42 -20.28
C TYR A 145 -6.68 -2.46 -19.27
N THR A 146 -6.65 -3.45 -18.37
CA THR A 146 -5.56 -3.63 -17.41
C THR A 146 -4.24 -3.89 -18.15
N THR A 147 -4.25 -4.76 -19.17
CA THR A 147 -3.07 -5.11 -19.97
C THR A 147 -2.54 -3.90 -20.76
N GLU A 148 -3.43 -3.15 -21.41
CA GLU A 148 -3.08 -1.96 -22.19
C GLU A 148 -2.52 -0.84 -21.31
N THR A 149 -3.10 -0.64 -20.14
CA THR A 149 -2.60 0.33 -19.15
C THR A 149 -1.19 -0.02 -18.70
N LEU A 150 -0.95 -1.27 -18.29
CA LEU A 150 0.38 -1.73 -17.88
C LEU A 150 1.39 -1.61 -19.03
N SER A 151 0.95 -1.90 -20.27
CA SER A 151 1.74 -1.71 -21.48
C SER A 151 2.14 -0.27 -21.75
N ALA A 152 1.19 0.67 -21.61
CA ALA A 152 1.47 2.08 -21.77
C ALA A 152 2.48 2.60 -20.73
N LEU A 153 2.36 2.15 -19.48
CA LEU A 153 3.30 2.51 -18.41
C LEU A 153 4.68 1.87 -18.61
N ASP A 154 4.77 0.59 -18.99
CA ASP A 154 6.05 -0.08 -19.19
C ASP A 154 6.85 0.52 -20.35
N LYS A 155 6.18 0.94 -21.44
CA LYS A 155 6.82 1.69 -22.55
C LYS A 155 7.51 2.97 -22.10
N LYS A 156 7.07 3.55 -20.98
CA LYS A 156 7.67 4.74 -20.35
C LYS A 156 8.64 4.38 -19.21
N ASN A 157 8.95 3.10 -19.00
CA ASN A 157 9.70 2.56 -17.87
C ASN A 157 9.04 2.81 -16.50
N LEU A 158 7.72 2.91 -16.47
CA LEU A 158 6.92 3.24 -15.28
C LEU A 158 6.07 2.06 -14.78
N LEU A 159 6.36 0.82 -15.20
CA LEU A 159 5.63 -0.34 -14.71
C LEU A 159 5.61 -0.38 -13.17
N PRO A 160 4.42 -0.48 -12.54
CA PRO A 160 4.31 -0.41 -11.08
C PRO A 160 4.87 -1.67 -10.41
N ASP A 161 5.29 -1.53 -9.16
CA ASP A 161 5.77 -2.67 -8.35
C ASP A 161 4.62 -3.51 -7.80
N MET A 162 3.46 -2.87 -7.59
CA MET A 162 2.23 -3.49 -7.12
C MET A 162 1.04 -2.97 -7.94
N VAL A 163 0.04 -3.82 -8.15
CA VAL A 163 -1.24 -3.46 -8.77
C VAL A 163 -2.39 -3.88 -7.88
N GLN A 164 -3.29 -2.95 -7.58
CA GLN A 164 -4.54 -3.21 -6.91
C GLN A 164 -5.65 -3.39 -7.95
N VAL A 165 -6.33 -4.55 -7.88
CA VAL A 165 -7.39 -4.95 -8.80
C VAL A 165 -8.74 -4.62 -8.14
N GLY A 166 -9.21 -3.39 -8.36
CA GLY A 166 -10.41 -2.85 -7.73
C GLY A 166 -10.11 -2.16 -6.40
N ASN A 167 -10.85 -1.09 -6.10
CA ASN A 167 -10.77 -0.37 -4.83
C ASN A 167 -12.01 -0.62 -3.96
N GLU A 168 -11.78 -1.04 -2.71
CA GLU A 168 -12.81 -1.31 -1.69
C GLU A 168 -13.99 -2.14 -2.25
N THR A 169 -13.66 -3.28 -2.86
CA THR A 169 -14.62 -4.14 -3.59
C THR A 169 -15.50 -4.97 -2.65
N ASN A 170 -16.00 -4.35 -1.58
CA ASN A 170 -16.84 -4.97 -0.56
C ASN A 170 -18.13 -5.51 -1.18
N ILE A 171 -18.70 -4.77 -2.13
CA ILE A 171 -19.82 -5.17 -2.98
C ILE A 171 -19.31 -5.56 -4.37
N GLU A 172 -20.21 -6.06 -5.21
CA GLU A 172 -19.89 -6.49 -6.57
C GLU A 172 -19.27 -5.35 -7.41
N ILE A 173 -18.25 -5.65 -8.21
CA ILE A 173 -17.61 -4.65 -9.08
C ILE A 173 -18.39 -4.43 -10.37
N LEU A 174 -18.19 -3.26 -11.00
CA LEU A 174 -18.75 -2.92 -12.32
C LEU A 174 -20.28 -3.02 -12.37
N GLN A 175 -20.95 -2.35 -11.44
CA GLN A 175 -22.41 -2.34 -11.33
C GLN A 175 -23.02 -1.12 -12.07
N PRO A 176 -24.21 -1.27 -12.67
CA PRO A 176 -24.96 -0.12 -13.18
C PRO A 176 -25.41 0.80 -12.04
N GLU A 177 -25.25 2.12 -12.21
CA GLU A 177 -25.58 3.12 -11.18
C GLU A 177 -27.02 3.02 -10.65
N LYS A 178 -27.98 2.70 -11.52
CA LYS A 178 -29.40 2.62 -11.14
C LYS A 178 -29.77 1.34 -10.38
N ASN A 179 -28.90 0.33 -10.38
CA ASN A 179 -29.19 -1.02 -9.90
C ASN A 179 -28.04 -1.56 -9.03
N ILE A 180 -27.48 -0.75 -8.13
CA ILE A 180 -26.46 -1.22 -7.19
C ILE A 180 -27.07 -2.26 -6.25
N VAL A 181 -26.42 -3.41 -6.18
CA VAL A 181 -26.67 -4.47 -5.20
C VAL A 181 -25.64 -4.34 -4.09
N HIS A 182 -26.14 -4.19 -2.87
CA HIS A 182 -25.34 -4.18 -1.64
C HIS A 182 -25.35 -5.57 -0.98
N GLY A 183 -24.33 -5.85 -0.17
CA GLY A 183 -24.20 -7.10 0.57
C GLY A 183 -23.38 -8.15 -0.17
N ILE A 184 -23.82 -9.42 -0.09
CA ILE A 184 -23.07 -10.55 -0.65
C ILE A 184 -23.07 -10.48 -2.18
N PRO A 185 -21.88 -10.41 -2.83
CA PRO A 185 -21.79 -10.37 -4.29
C PRO A 185 -22.39 -11.61 -4.96
N ASN A 186 -22.86 -11.47 -6.21
CA ASN A 186 -22.98 -12.63 -7.09
C ASN A 186 -21.58 -13.20 -7.37
N TRP A 187 -21.15 -14.18 -6.57
CA TRP A 187 -19.77 -14.63 -6.60
C TRP A 187 -19.34 -15.26 -7.92
N GLN A 188 -20.23 -15.91 -8.67
CA GLN A 188 -19.87 -16.43 -9.98
C GLN A 188 -19.46 -15.30 -10.93
N ARG A 189 -20.23 -14.20 -10.95
CA ARG A 189 -19.92 -13.01 -11.74
C ARG A 189 -18.70 -12.28 -11.19
N ASN A 190 -18.71 -11.97 -9.90
CA ASN A 190 -17.67 -11.16 -9.26
C ASN A 190 -16.30 -11.85 -9.31
N ALA A 191 -16.25 -13.18 -9.12
CA ALA A 191 -15.01 -13.95 -9.25
C ALA A 191 -14.50 -13.98 -10.69
N ALA A 192 -15.38 -14.07 -11.69
CA ALA A 192 -14.97 -14.03 -13.10
C ALA A 192 -14.28 -12.69 -13.44
N LEU A 193 -14.83 -11.57 -12.99
CA LEU A 193 -14.28 -10.24 -13.24
C LEU A 193 -12.95 -10.01 -12.49
N LEU A 194 -12.91 -10.32 -11.18
CA LEU A 194 -11.69 -10.18 -10.37
C LEU A 194 -10.56 -11.08 -10.89
N ASN A 195 -10.85 -12.34 -11.22
CA ASN A 195 -9.86 -13.24 -11.79
C ASN A 195 -9.38 -12.77 -13.16
N SER A 196 -10.21 -12.08 -13.94
CA SER A 196 -9.79 -11.48 -15.21
C SER A 196 -8.74 -10.39 -15.00
N GLY A 197 -8.95 -9.49 -14.03
CA GLY A 197 -7.98 -8.45 -13.68
C GLY A 197 -6.69 -9.03 -13.10
N ILE A 198 -6.80 -10.02 -12.21
CA ILE A 198 -5.65 -10.76 -11.68
C ILE A 198 -4.85 -11.39 -12.82
N LYS A 199 -5.53 -12.09 -13.74
CA LYS A 199 -4.92 -12.74 -14.89
C LYS A 199 -4.20 -11.75 -15.80
N ALA A 200 -4.79 -10.59 -16.07
CA ALA A 200 -4.15 -9.53 -16.86
C ALA A 200 -2.82 -9.09 -16.24
N VAL A 201 -2.80 -8.83 -14.93
CA VAL A 201 -1.55 -8.46 -14.23
C VAL A 201 -0.53 -9.58 -14.28
N ARG A 202 -0.93 -10.84 -14.06
CA ARG A 202 -0.02 -12.00 -14.11
C ARG A 202 0.58 -12.22 -15.48
N ASP A 203 -0.23 -12.16 -16.53
CA ASP A 203 0.23 -12.38 -17.89
C ASP A 203 1.14 -11.23 -18.35
N TYR A 204 0.81 -9.99 -17.97
CA TYR A 204 1.67 -8.85 -18.26
C TYR A 204 2.99 -8.93 -17.48
N SER A 205 2.95 -9.31 -16.20
CA SER A 205 4.15 -9.52 -15.37
C SER A 205 5.11 -10.55 -15.99
N LYS A 206 4.59 -11.65 -16.52
CA LYS A 206 5.38 -12.65 -17.28
C LYS A 206 5.93 -12.06 -18.58
N THR A 207 5.10 -11.36 -19.34
CA THR A 207 5.49 -10.75 -20.62
C THR A 207 6.62 -9.73 -20.46
N ALA A 208 6.54 -8.89 -19.43
CA ALA A 208 7.55 -7.89 -19.10
C ALA A 208 8.77 -8.49 -18.37
N ASN A 209 8.73 -9.77 -18.00
CA ASN A 209 9.71 -10.42 -17.12
C ASN A 209 10.02 -9.60 -15.85
N LYS A 210 8.98 -9.00 -15.26
CA LYS A 210 9.05 -8.16 -14.07
C LYS A 210 7.96 -8.60 -13.11
N LYS A 211 8.35 -8.93 -11.88
CA LYS A 211 7.38 -9.33 -10.85
C LYS A 211 6.51 -8.15 -10.44
N ILE A 212 5.19 -8.30 -10.56
CA ILE A 212 4.19 -7.36 -10.07
C ILE A 212 3.38 -8.07 -8.97
N GLU A 213 3.34 -7.50 -7.78
CA GLU A 213 2.50 -8.04 -6.70
C GLU A 213 1.05 -7.57 -6.87
N ILE A 214 0.10 -8.47 -6.66
CA ILE A 214 -1.33 -8.20 -6.85
C ILE A 214 -2.01 -7.99 -5.49
N VAL A 215 -2.68 -6.85 -5.33
CA VAL A 215 -3.46 -6.47 -4.16
C VAL A 215 -4.96 -6.63 -4.48
N LEU A 216 -5.70 -7.26 -3.57
CA LEU A 216 -7.16 -7.14 -3.50
C LEU A 216 -7.53 -6.33 -2.26
N HIS A 217 -8.41 -5.34 -2.42
CA HIS A 217 -8.65 -4.33 -1.38
C HIS A 217 -10.10 -4.37 -0.87
N ILE A 218 -10.26 -4.54 0.44
CA ILE A 218 -11.54 -4.49 1.14
C ILE A 218 -11.52 -3.46 2.26
N ALA A 219 -12.58 -2.66 2.35
CA ALA A 219 -12.74 -1.67 3.39
C ALA A 219 -13.09 -2.33 4.73
N GLN A 220 -12.30 -1.99 5.75
CA GLN A 220 -12.46 -2.40 7.15
C GLN A 220 -12.26 -3.90 7.42
N PRO A 221 -11.61 -4.28 8.56
CA PRO A 221 -11.30 -5.66 8.86
C PRO A 221 -12.52 -6.58 8.98
N GLU A 222 -13.62 -6.10 9.57
CA GLU A 222 -14.85 -6.89 9.74
C GLU A 222 -15.44 -7.40 8.42
N ASN A 223 -15.24 -6.65 7.33
CA ASN A 223 -15.73 -7.05 6.02
C ASN A 223 -14.75 -7.98 5.33
N ALA A 224 -13.45 -7.71 5.44
CA ALA A 224 -12.41 -8.51 4.82
C ALA A 224 -12.46 -9.99 5.29
N LEU A 225 -12.74 -10.24 6.57
CA LEU A 225 -12.78 -11.59 7.13
C LEU A 225 -13.78 -12.51 6.40
N TRP A 226 -15.03 -12.06 6.22
CA TRP A 226 -16.02 -12.86 5.50
C TRP A 226 -15.85 -12.76 3.99
N TRP A 227 -15.41 -11.62 3.46
CA TRP A 227 -15.28 -11.40 2.02
C TRP A 227 -14.21 -12.31 1.42
N PHE A 228 -13.00 -12.34 2.00
CA PHE A 228 -11.92 -13.21 1.49
C PHE A 228 -12.24 -14.69 1.61
N LYS A 229 -13.05 -15.06 2.61
CA LYS A 229 -13.53 -16.44 2.77
C LYS A 229 -14.38 -16.83 1.57
N GLN A 230 -15.43 -16.05 1.31
CA GLN A 230 -16.34 -16.34 0.20
C GLN A 230 -15.66 -16.18 -1.17
N ALA A 231 -14.80 -15.17 -1.36
CA ALA A 231 -14.04 -15.00 -2.59
C ALA A 231 -13.16 -16.21 -2.89
N THR A 232 -12.44 -16.72 -1.88
CA THR A 232 -11.58 -17.90 -2.02
C THR A 232 -12.39 -19.16 -2.30
N GLU A 233 -13.52 -19.35 -1.62
CA GLU A 233 -14.46 -20.46 -1.85
C GLU A 233 -15.04 -20.44 -3.27
N ASN A 234 -15.16 -19.25 -3.88
CA ASN A 234 -15.62 -19.06 -5.26
C ASN A 234 -14.49 -18.88 -6.28
N GLY A 235 -13.25 -19.20 -5.92
CA GLY A 235 -12.15 -19.34 -6.87
C GLY A 235 -11.29 -18.10 -7.12
N VAL A 236 -11.40 -17.05 -6.31
CA VAL A 236 -10.47 -15.90 -6.36
C VAL A 236 -9.24 -16.22 -5.52
N LYS A 237 -8.10 -16.57 -6.15
CA LYS A 237 -6.95 -17.15 -5.42
C LYS A 237 -5.56 -16.63 -5.80
N ASP A 238 -5.32 -16.15 -7.02
CA ASP A 238 -3.97 -15.81 -7.52
C ASP A 238 -3.55 -14.35 -7.26
N PHE A 239 -3.83 -13.85 -6.04
CA PHE A 239 -3.37 -12.55 -5.57
C PHE A 239 -2.29 -12.72 -4.48
N ASP A 240 -1.49 -11.69 -4.21
CA ASP A 240 -0.35 -11.77 -3.30
C ASP A 240 -0.61 -11.10 -1.94
N ILE A 241 -1.39 -10.01 -1.96
CA ILE A 241 -1.58 -9.11 -0.83
C ILE A 241 -3.08 -8.88 -0.60
N ILE A 242 -3.50 -9.07 0.66
CA ILE A 242 -4.77 -8.59 1.19
C ILE A 242 -4.58 -7.14 1.62
N GLY A 243 -5.19 -6.21 0.89
CA GLY A 243 -5.27 -4.80 1.22
C GLY A 243 -6.48 -4.52 2.11
N LEU A 244 -6.28 -3.70 3.15
CA LEU A 244 -7.34 -3.25 4.05
C LEU A 244 -7.35 -1.72 4.13
N SER A 245 -8.53 -1.11 4.03
CA SER A 245 -8.75 0.20 4.66
C SER A 245 -8.92 0.01 6.15
N TYR A 246 -8.35 0.92 6.94
CA TYR A 246 -8.63 1.00 8.37
C TYR A 246 -8.84 2.45 8.80
N TYR A 247 -10.08 2.76 9.14
CA TYR A 247 -10.47 4.08 9.66
C TYR A 247 -11.32 3.89 10.91
N PRO A 248 -10.89 4.41 12.08
CA PRO A 248 -11.60 4.13 13.33
C PRO A 248 -13.06 4.60 13.37
N GLN A 249 -13.40 5.64 12.61
CA GLN A 249 -14.77 6.17 12.50
C GLN A 249 -15.76 5.18 11.89
N TRP A 250 -15.29 4.33 10.98
CA TRP A 250 -16.14 3.44 10.17
C TRP A 250 -15.94 1.96 10.52
N SER A 251 -15.02 1.64 11.43
CA SER A 251 -14.76 0.27 11.84
C SER A 251 -15.32 -0.07 13.22
N THR A 252 -15.92 -1.24 13.28
CA THR A 252 -16.24 -1.95 14.52
C THR A 252 -14.97 -2.43 15.24
N TYR A 253 -13.88 -2.69 14.49
CA TYR A 253 -12.57 -3.02 15.06
C TYR A 253 -11.91 -1.78 15.67
N LYS A 254 -11.68 -1.84 16.98
CA LYS A 254 -10.84 -0.85 17.66
C LYS A 254 -9.37 -1.11 17.39
N LEU A 255 -8.55 -0.06 17.51
CA LEU A 255 -7.13 -0.11 17.16
C LEU A 255 -6.38 -1.30 17.81
N PRO A 256 -6.60 -1.65 19.10
CA PRO A 256 -5.94 -2.80 19.72
C PRO A 256 -6.37 -4.17 19.17
N GLN A 257 -7.52 -4.26 18.50
CA GLN A 257 -8.09 -5.50 17.94
C GLN A 257 -7.65 -5.76 16.50
N LEU A 258 -7.22 -4.72 15.78
CA LEU A 258 -6.75 -4.84 14.39
C LEU A 258 -5.69 -5.94 14.17
N PRO A 259 -4.71 -6.16 15.07
CA PRO A 259 -3.74 -7.25 14.94
C PRO A 259 -4.35 -8.64 14.77
N ASP A 260 -5.53 -8.89 15.34
CA ASP A 260 -6.13 -10.23 15.31
C ASP A 260 -6.72 -10.53 13.93
N ALA A 261 -7.41 -9.56 13.32
CA ALA A 261 -7.88 -9.68 11.94
C ALA A 261 -6.71 -9.84 10.95
N ILE A 262 -5.62 -9.08 11.13
CA ILE A 262 -4.43 -9.20 10.27
C ILE A 262 -3.82 -10.61 10.36
N LYS A 263 -3.67 -11.15 11.57
CA LYS A 263 -3.13 -12.51 11.76
C LYS A 263 -4.06 -13.57 11.18
N GLU A 264 -5.37 -13.43 11.36
CA GLU A 264 -6.36 -14.37 10.85
C GLU A 264 -6.34 -14.41 9.33
N LEU A 265 -6.42 -13.25 8.66
CA LEU A 265 -6.34 -13.14 7.21
C LEU A 265 -5.02 -13.71 6.68
N LYS A 266 -3.89 -13.31 7.29
CA LYS A 266 -2.56 -13.79 6.89
C LYS A 266 -2.44 -15.31 7.00
N THR A 267 -2.86 -15.88 8.12
CA THR A 267 -2.71 -17.31 8.40
C THR A 267 -3.66 -18.16 7.56
N THR A 268 -4.91 -17.73 7.41
CA THR A 268 -5.95 -18.46 6.68
C THR A 268 -5.64 -18.56 5.20
N TYR A 269 -5.19 -17.46 4.58
CA TYR A 269 -4.98 -17.42 3.13
C TYR A 269 -3.52 -17.58 2.71
N ALA A 270 -2.58 -17.62 3.67
CA ALA A 270 -1.13 -17.62 3.42
C ALA A 270 -0.69 -16.44 2.51
N ARG A 271 -1.35 -15.29 2.65
CA ARG A 271 -1.08 -14.06 1.90
C ARG A 271 -0.49 -12.98 2.79
N LYS A 272 0.22 -12.03 2.18
CA LYS A 272 0.66 -10.82 2.89
C LYS A 272 -0.58 -9.96 3.17
N VAL A 273 -0.53 -9.15 4.23
CA VAL A 273 -1.62 -8.22 4.59
C VAL A 273 -1.04 -6.83 4.74
N MET A 274 -1.65 -5.82 4.12
CA MET A 274 -1.20 -4.43 4.18
C MET A 274 -2.40 -3.53 4.50
N ILE A 275 -2.20 -2.51 5.35
CA ILE A 275 -3.15 -1.39 5.41
C ILE A 275 -2.86 -0.49 4.22
N VAL A 276 -3.75 -0.47 3.23
CA VAL A 276 -3.58 0.32 2.01
C VAL A 276 -4.26 1.69 2.08
N GLU A 277 -5.14 1.87 3.05
CA GLU A 277 -5.71 3.17 3.39
C GLU A 277 -5.89 3.33 4.90
N THR A 278 -5.49 4.49 5.41
CA THR A 278 -5.82 4.97 6.75
C THR A 278 -5.60 6.48 6.80
N ALA A 279 -6.25 7.16 7.73
CA ALA A 279 -5.94 8.54 8.06
C ALA A 279 -6.43 8.88 9.47
N TYR A 280 -6.01 10.06 9.94
CA TYR A 280 -6.36 10.54 11.26
C TYR A 280 -6.26 12.06 11.32
N PRO A 281 -7.25 12.75 11.93
CA PRO A 281 -7.26 14.20 11.95
C PRO A 281 -6.17 14.76 12.89
N TRP A 282 -5.40 15.74 12.42
CA TRP A 282 -4.51 16.55 13.26
C TRP A 282 -5.23 17.74 13.91
N THR A 283 -6.48 18.00 13.51
CA THR A 283 -7.36 19.02 14.06
C THR A 283 -8.82 18.73 13.69
N LEU A 284 -9.78 19.30 14.41
CA LEU A 284 -11.21 19.29 14.01
C LEU A 284 -11.65 20.61 13.38
N LYS A 285 -10.72 21.56 13.20
CA LYS A 285 -11.03 22.82 12.52
C LYS A 285 -11.18 22.59 11.03
N ASN A 286 -12.11 23.34 10.43
CA ASN A 286 -12.30 23.43 8.99
C ASN A 286 -11.64 24.72 8.48
N PHE A 287 -10.83 24.64 7.44
CA PHE A 287 -10.14 25.81 6.89
C PHE A 287 -10.66 26.25 5.51
N ASP A 288 -11.67 25.57 4.96
CA ASP A 288 -12.41 26.04 3.79
C ASP A 288 -13.93 25.80 3.87
N LYS A 289 -14.59 25.71 2.71
CA LYS A 289 -16.06 25.54 2.60
C LYS A 289 -16.48 24.08 2.41
N ALA A 290 -15.54 23.19 2.10
CA ALA A 290 -15.77 21.75 2.11
C ALA A 290 -15.67 21.27 3.56
N GLY A 291 -16.73 20.65 4.08
CA GLY A 291 -16.72 20.13 5.45
C GLY A 291 -15.86 18.87 5.55
N ASN A 292 -14.91 18.83 6.48
CA ASN A 292 -14.03 17.67 6.66
C ASN A 292 -14.81 16.37 6.99
N VAL A 293 -14.35 15.24 6.46
CA VAL A 293 -14.99 13.92 6.63
C VAL A 293 -14.62 13.25 7.95
N LEU A 294 -13.41 13.49 8.45
CA LEU A 294 -12.96 12.98 9.74
C LEU A 294 -13.30 13.97 10.85
N GLU A 295 -14.33 13.63 11.64
CA GLU A 295 -14.85 14.46 12.72
C GLU A 295 -14.54 13.84 14.09
N GLU A 296 -15.28 14.21 15.14
CA GLU A 296 -15.09 13.69 16.51
C GLU A 296 -15.16 12.16 16.60
N LYS A 297 -15.98 11.51 15.75
CA LYS A 297 -16.12 10.05 15.72
C LYS A 297 -14.87 9.32 15.22
N ALA A 298 -13.97 10.01 14.51
CA ALA A 298 -12.68 9.45 14.11
C ALA A 298 -11.72 9.32 15.29
N LEU A 299 -11.94 10.08 16.37
CA LEU A 299 -11.01 10.15 17.48
C LEU A 299 -11.02 8.87 18.32
N GLN A 300 -9.84 8.40 18.65
CA GLN A 300 -9.57 7.42 19.69
C GLN A 300 -9.20 8.17 20.97
N PRO A 301 -9.64 7.68 22.16
CA PRO A 301 -9.43 8.37 23.44
C PRO A 301 -7.98 8.76 23.72
N GLU A 302 -7.02 7.96 23.28
CA GLU A 302 -5.58 8.14 23.51
C GLU A 302 -4.92 9.15 22.55
N PHE A 303 -5.61 9.53 21.47
CA PHE A 303 -5.05 10.33 20.38
C PHE A 303 -5.97 11.51 20.05
N PRO A 304 -5.89 12.63 20.78
CA PRO A 304 -6.72 13.81 20.49
C PRO A 304 -6.36 14.42 19.12
N ALA A 305 -7.31 15.12 18.49
CA ALA A 305 -7.14 15.81 17.20
C ALA A 305 -6.11 16.95 17.28
N THR A 306 -4.84 16.56 17.26
CA THR A 306 -3.66 17.43 17.37
C THR A 306 -2.56 16.86 16.48
N ALA A 307 -1.61 17.70 16.07
CA ALA A 307 -0.43 17.26 15.33
C ALA A 307 0.33 16.10 16.03
N LYS A 308 0.43 16.15 17.37
CA LYS A 308 1.02 15.06 18.17
C LYS A 308 0.13 13.82 18.20
N GLY A 309 -1.18 13.98 18.35
CA GLY A 309 -2.14 12.88 18.36
C GLY A 309 -2.18 12.11 17.04
N GLN A 310 -2.18 12.80 15.90
CA GLN A 310 -2.07 12.20 14.57
C GLN A 310 -0.78 11.36 14.45
N LEU A 311 0.36 11.91 14.85
CA LEU A 311 1.63 11.15 14.85
C LEU A 311 1.55 9.92 15.76
N MET A 312 1.07 10.07 17.01
CA MET A 312 1.01 8.97 17.96
C MET A 312 0.05 7.85 17.51
N TYR A 313 -1.07 8.20 16.88
CA TYR A 313 -1.97 7.24 16.25
C TYR A 313 -1.22 6.44 15.18
N LEU A 314 -0.52 7.12 14.26
CA LEU A 314 0.21 6.46 13.18
C LEU A 314 1.34 5.57 13.66
N LEU A 315 2.13 6.03 14.63
CA LEU A 315 3.19 5.20 15.22
C LEU A 315 2.59 3.95 15.88
N THR A 316 1.47 4.09 16.59
CA THR A 316 0.81 2.97 17.28
C THR A 316 0.21 1.98 16.27
N LEU A 317 -0.58 2.46 15.32
CA LEU A 317 -1.16 1.64 14.24
C LEU A 317 -0.09 0.84 13.52
N THR A 318 0.97 1.51 13.09
CA THR A 318 2.04 0.89 12.31
C THR A 318 2.81 -0.15 13.10
N GLN A 319 3.08 0.11 14.38
CA GLN A 319 3.71 -0.86 15.26
C GLN A 319 2.81 -2.10 15.49
N LEU A 320 1.49 -1.91 15.61
CA LEU A 320 0.52 -3.00 15.74
C LEU A 320 0.44 -3.84 14.47
N VAL A 321 0.35 -3.20 13.29
CA VAL A 321 0.35 -3.86 11.98
C VAL A 321 1.63 -4.67 11.80
N LYS A 322 2.80 -4.08 12.06
CA LYS A 322 4.09 -4.79 11.96
C LYS A 322 4.16 -5.97 12.92
N LYS A 323 3.74 -5.79 14.19
CA LYS A 323 3.72 -6.86 15.20
C LYS A 323 2.78 -8.02 14.81
N ALA A 324 1.70 -7.73 14.09
CA ALA A 324 0.79 -8.74 13.53
C ALA A 324 1.35 -9.45 12.29
N GLY A 325 2.55 -9.06 11.82
CA GLY A 325 3.16 -9.58 10.61
C GLY A 325 2.59 -8.97 9.33
N GLY A 326 1.98 -7.78 9.41
CA GLY A 326 1.58 -7.00 8.26
C GLY A 326 2.79 -6.49 7.45
N LEU A 327 2.57 -6.26 6.17
CA LEU A 327 3.57 -5.86 5.17
C LEU A 327 3.81 -4.35 5.15
N GLY A 328 2.85 -3.55 5.60
CA GLY A 328 2.97 -2.09 5.55
C GLY A 328 1.71 -1.34 5.92
N VAL A 329 1.85 -0.02 5.98
CA VAL A 329 0.77 0.96 6.15
C VAL A 329 0.96 2.06 5.11
N ILE A 330 -0.10 2.37 4.37
CA ILE A 330 -0.18 3.50 3.44
C ILE A 330 -1.16 4.53 4.02
N TYR A 331 -0.69 5.77 4.18
CA TYR A 331 -1.54 6.88 4.59
C TYR A 331 -2.29 7.42 3.38
N TRP A 332 -3.60 7.57 3.48
CA TRP A 332 -4.41 8.09 2.38
C TRP A 332 -4.42 9.62 2.35
N GLU A 333 -3.96 10.17 1.23
CA GLU A 333 -4.00 11.60 0.88
C GLU A 333 -3.42 12.57 1.94
N PRO A 334 -2.17 12.35 2.41
CA PRO A 334 -1.52 13.24 3.38
C PRO A 334 -1.21 14.64 2.80
N ALA A 335 -1.40 14.86 1.51
CA ALA A 335 -1.10 16.12 0.83
C ALA A 335 -2.36 16.84 0.28
N TRP A 336 -3.57 16.34 0.56
CA TRP A 336 -4.81 16.97 0.10
C TRP A 336 -5.20 18.18 0.97
N VAL A 337 -4.47 19.27 0.76
CA VAL A 337 -4.63 20.55 1.46
C VAL A 337 -5.76 21.38 0.88
N SER A 338 -6.22 22.37 1.64
CA SER A 338 -7.22 23.33 1.16
C SER A 338 -6.71 24.16 -0.02
N THR A 339 -7.52 24.28 -1.08
CA THR A 339 -7.29 25.14 -2.23
C THR A 339 -8.59 25.81 -2.69
N ARG A 340 -8.52 26.65 -3.73
CA ARG A 340 -9.73 27.29 -4.32
C ARG A 340 -10.40 26.43 -5.40
N CYS A 341 -9.82 25.29 -5.76
CA CYS A 341 -10.33 24.43 -6.81
C CYS A 341 -11.55 23.62 -6.36
N LYS A 342 -12.32 23.19 -7.36
CA LYS A 342 -13.39 22.22 -7.18
C LYS A 342 -12.83 20.84 -7.50
N THR A 343 -12.85 19.95 -6.50
CA THR A 343 -12.60 18.51 -6.67
C THR A 343 -13.91 17.80 -7.02
N LEU A 344 -13.91 16.47 -7.09
CA LEU A 344 -15.12 15.64 -7.25
C LEU A 344 -16.25 16.04 -6.27
N TRP A 345 -15.87 16.43 -5.05
CA TRP A 345 -16.78 16.55 -3.92
C TRP A 345 -17.29 17.97 -3.72
N ALA A 346 -16.37 18.93 -3.68
CA ALA A 346 -16.68 20.33 -3.40
C ALA A 346 -15.52 21.24 -3.79
N ARG A 347 -15.73 22.55 -3.61
CA ARG A 347 -14.66 23.54 -3.65
C ARG A 347 -13.92 23.54 -2.30
N GLY A 348 -12.62 23.24 -2.32
CA GLY A 348 -11.82 23.02 -1.11
C GLY A 348 -11.38 21.56 -0.96
N SER A 349 -11.02 21.17 0.27
CA SER A 349 -10.62 19.82 0.64
C SER A 349 -11.48 19.31 1.79
N HIS A 350 -12.04 18.11 1.63
CA HIS A 350 -12.74 17.39 2.70
C HIS A 350 -11.78 16.66 3.66
N TRP A 351 -10.47 16.86 3.48
CA TRP A 351 -9.42 16.06 4.10
C TRP A 351 -8.27 16.87 4.67
N GLU A 352 -8.36 18.21 4.59
CA GLU A 352 -7.24 19.07 4.95
C GLU A 352 -6.90 18.99 6.44
N ASN A 353 -7.90 18.68 7.29
CA ASN A 353 -7.69 18.37 8.70
C ASN A 353 -7.02 17.02 8.98
N ALA A 354 -6.83 16.18 7.97
CA ALA A 354 -6.12 14.90 8.02
C ALA A 354 -4.83 14.92 7.18
N SER A 355 -4.49 16.03 6.53
CA SER A 355 -3.22 16.16 5.83
C SER A 355 -2.01 16.14 6.79
N PHE A 356 -0.79 16.03 6.24
CA PHE A 356 0.48 16.18 6.95
C PHE A 356 1.00 17.63 6.86
N PHE A 357 0.15 18.58 6.50
CA PHE A 357 0.52 19.98 6.32
C PHE A 357 -0.41 20.88 7.11
N ASP A 358 0.17 21.81 7.87
CA ASP A 358 -0.57 22.73 8.74
C ASP A 358 -1.10 23.91 7.92
N ALA A 359 -2.41 23.92 7.66
CA ALA A 359 -3.09 25.00 6.96
C ALA A 359 -2.94 26.37 7.66
N THR A 360 -2.77 26.39 8.99
CA THR A 360 -2.57 27.64 9.76
C THR A 360 -1.16 28.20 9.62
N ARG A 361 -0.24 27.41 9.08
CA ARG A 361 1.17 27.76 8.91
C ARG A 361 1.62 27.64 7.45
N HIS A 362 0.75 28.06 6.53
CA HIS A 362 1.02 28.05 5.09
C HIS A 362 1.45 26.68 4.57
N ASN A 363 0.72 25.63 4.96
CA ASN A 363 0.98 24.23 4.61
C ASN A 363 2.41 23.80 4.95
N ASN A 364 2.87 24.16 6.15
CA ASN A 364 4.15 23.67 6.66
C ASN A 364 3.99 22.24 7.21
N ALA A 365 4.96 21.39 6.91
CA ALA A 365 4.99 19.99 7.31
C ALA A 365 4.74 19.80 8.82
N LEU A 366 3.84 18.87 9.15
CA LEU A 366 3.50 18.43 10.49
C LEU A 366 4.46 17.33 10.97
N PRO A 367 4.54 17.08 12.30
CA PRO A 367 5.31 15.96 12.86
C PRO A 367 4.91 14.58 12.34
N ALA A 368 3.72 14.41 11.75
CA ALA A 368 3.24 13.14 11.22
C ALA A 368 4.17 12.50 10.20
N PHE A 369 5.00 13.28 9.47
CA PHE A 369 6.05 12.74 8.60
C PHE A 369 7.06 11.82 9.31
N LEU A 370 7.21 11.91 10.64
CA LEU A 370 8.08 10.99 11.41
C LEU A 370 7.60 9.53 11.34
N PHE A 371 6.34 9.28 10.97
CA PHE A 371 5.81 7.96 10.63
C PHE A 371 6.69 7.19 9.63
N PHE A 372 7.21 7.88 8.61
CA PHE A 372 7.91 7.22 7.51
C PHE A 372 9.28 6.66 7.90
N ASN A 373 9.98 7.29 8.85
CA ASN A 373 11.35 6.94 9.25
C ASN A 373 11.45 6.45 10.71
N ALA A 374 10.31 6.14 11.35
CA ALA A 374 10.31 5.55 12.68
C ALA A 374 10.83 4.10 12.64
N THR A 375 11.44 3.66 13.73
CA THR A 375 11.85 2.26 13.90
C THR A 375 10.71 1.45 14.48
N TYR A 376 10.25 0.45 13.73
CA TYR A 376 9.22 -0.50 14.17
C TYR A 376 9.85 -1.88 14.38
N THR A 377 9.63 -2.49 15.54
CA THR A 377 10.28 -3.76 15.92
C THR A 377 9.38 -4.96 15.75
N ASN A 378 9.95 -6.11 15.38
CA ASN A 378 9.26 -7.40 15.41
C ASN A 378 9.40 -8.02 16.81
N ASN A 379 8.44 -8.85 17.25
CA ASN A 379 8.53 -9.56 18.55
C ASN A 379 9.78 -10.47 18.66
N GLN A 380 10.41 -10.83 17.54
CA GLN A 380 11.62 -11.65 17.48
C GLN A 380 12.86 -10.91 18.03
N ASP A 381 12.91 -9.58 17.93
CA ASP A 381 14.09 -8.77 18.28
C ASP A 381 14.33 -8.67 19.80
N LYS A 382 13.31 -8.98 20.63
CA LYS A 382 13.45 -9.01 22.10
C LYS A 382 13.92 -10.35 22.64
N LYS A 383 13.81 -11.45 21.89
CA LYS A 383 14.25 -12.78 22.37
C LYS A 383 15.76 -13.00 22.23
N SER A 384 16.44 -12.29 21.31
CA SER A 384 17.89 -12.39 21.14
C SER A 384 18.70 -11.65 22.23
N ASN A 385 18.11 -10.69 22.94
CA ASN A 385 18.82 -9.92 23.99
C ASN A 385 18.72 -10.51 25.40
N ASN A 386 18.00 -11.62 25.61
CA ASN A 386 17.84 -12.25 26.93
C ASN A 386 18.57 -13.61 27.06
N GLN A 387 19.48 -13.96 26.14
CA GLN A 387 20.25 -15.22 26.20
C GLN A 387 21.77 -15.04 26.34
N ILE A 388 22.26 -13.82 26.57
CA ILE A 388 23.67 -13.58 26.91
C ILE A 388 23.69 -12.85 28.25
N ASN A 389 23.65 -13.63 29.34
CA ASN A 389 24.14 -13.29 30.69
C ASN A 389 23.73 -14.39 31.65
N HIS A 390 24.31 -15.58 31.50
CA HIS A 390 24.51 -16.55 32.59
C HIS A 390 25.46 -17.65 32.13
N THR A 391 26.74 -17.32 32.03
CA THR A 391 27.85 -18.26 32.26
C THR A 391 29.13 -17.47 32.53
N ASN A 392 29.74 -17.76 33.69
CA ASN A 392 31.06 -17.33 34.19
C ASN A 392 31.07 -15.87 34.71
N GLU A 393 31.32 -15.56 35.98
CA GLU A 393 32.13 -16.21 37.05
C GLU A 393 31.40 -16.27 38.40
#